data_AF-A0A8X6WF76-F1
#
_entry.id   AF-A0A8X6WF76-F1
#
_cell.length_a   1.000
_cell.length_b   1.000
_cell.length_c   1.000
_cell.angle_alpha   90.00
_cell.angle_beta   90.00
_cell.angle_gamma   90.00
#
_symmetry.space_group_name_H-M   'P 1'
#
loop_
_entity.id
_entity.type
_entity.pdbx_description
1 polymer ?
#
loop_
_entity_poly.entity_id
_entity_poly.type
_entity_poly.pdbx_seq_one_letter_code
_entity_poly.pdbx_strand_id
1 'polypeptide(L)'
;MEVTRVEQRDNIKLAVLRGKNSPRDFDLIPTIKEPIRGRWFTIRADIANAVSQQVIRFTHGAGNAEADGIQRLPHRWQRVMTVARDFIEGL
;
A
#
# COMPACT_ATOMS: atom_id res chain seq x y z
N MET A 1 -20.91 4.34 19.97
CA MET A 1 -20.76 5.79 19.80
C MET A 1 -20.63 6.03 18.30
N GLU A 2 -21.58 6.73 17.70
CA GLU A 2 -21.62 6.95 16.26
C GLU A 2 -20.66 8.10 15.90
N VAL A 3 -19.70 7.86 15.02
CA VAL A 3 -18.69 8.85 14.64
C VAL A 3 -19.35 9.88 13.72
N THR A 4 -19.21 11.17 14.04
CA THR A 4 -19.83 12.24 13.24
C THR A 4 -19.19 12.33 11.84
N ARG A 5 -19.92 12.86 10.85
CA ARG A 5 -19.39 13.06 9.48
C ARG A 5 -18.11 13.90 9.44
N VAL A 6 -17.94 14.84 10.37
CA VAL A 6 -16.74 15.68 10.49
C VAL A 6 -15.55 14.84 10.97
N GLU A 7 -15.73 14.07 12.03
CA GLU A 7 -14.69 13.15 12.55
C GLU A 7 -14.32 12.08 11.52
N GLN A 8 -15.29 11.53 10.78
CA GLN A 8 -15.03 10.59 9.69
C GLN A 8 -14.14 11.20 8.60
N ARG A 9 -14.43 12.43 8.17
CA ARG A 9 -13.64 13.15 7.18
C ARG A 9 -12.21 13.39 7.66
N ASP A 10 -12.06 13.78 8.92
CA ASP A 10 -10.76 14.10 9.49
C ASP A 10 -9.91 12.84 9.74
N ASN A 11 -10.53 11.71 10.09
CA ASN A 11 -9.88 10.40 10.17
C ASN A 11 -9.39 9.90 8.81
N ILE A 12 -10.20 10.04 7.75
CA ILE A 12 -9.76 9.70 6.39
C ILE A 12 -8.57 10.58 5.98
N LYS A 13 -8.64 11.89 6.23
CA LYS A 13 -7.53 12.82 5.96
C LYS A 13 -6.26 12.41 6.70
N LEU A 14 -6.36 12.09 7.99
CA LEU A 14 -5.22 11.67 8.80
C LEU A 14 -4.62 10.36 8.29
N ALA A 15 -5.45 9.38 7.90
CA ALA A 15 -5.00 8.11 7.33
C ALA A 15 -4.30 8.27 5.97
N VAL A 16 -4.74 9.23 5.15
CA VAL A 16 -4.07 9.60 3.89
C VAL A 16 -2.75 10.32 4.16
N LEU A 17 -2.73 11.30 5.06
CA LEU A 17 -1.52 12.07 5.42
C LEU A 17 -0.43 11.20 6.04
N ARG A 18 -0.79 10.17 6.79
CA ARG A 18 0.16 9.20 7.37
C ARG A 18 0.65 8.15 6.36
N GLY A 19 0.28 8.24 5.08
CA GLY A 19 0.66 7.28 4.04
C GLY A 19 -0.02 5.91 4.14
N LYS A 20 -0.70 5.60 5.26
CA LYS A 20 -1.34 4.30 5.51
C LYS A 20 -2.46 3.95 4.52
N ASN A 21 -3.05 4.95 3.84
CA ASN A 21 -4.08 4.77 2.79
C ASN A 21 -3.63 5.15 1.38
N SER A 22 -2.32 5.25 1.14
CA SER A 22 -1.77 5.45 -0.19
C SER A 22 -1.69 4.11 -0.94
N PRO A 23 -2.32 3.95 -2.13
CA PRO A 23 -2.22 2.73 -2.94
C PRO A 23 -0.77 2.32 -3.23
N ARG A 24 0.13 3.30 -3.32
CA ARG A 24 1.57 3.04 -3.46
C ARG A 24 2.11 2.18 -2.33
N ASP A 25 1.76 2.53 -1.09
CA ASP A 25 2.40 1.99 0.11
C ASP A 25 1.78 0.66 0.54
N PHE A 26 0.46 0.49 0.39
CA PHE A 26 -0.21 -0.75 0.80
C PHE A 26 -0.34 -1.81 -0.29
N ASP A 27 -0.10 -1.46 -1.55
CA ASP A 27 -0.33 -2.37 -2.68
C ASP A 27 0.84 -2.40 -3.66
N LEU A 28 1.16 -1.28 -4.33
CA LEU A 28 2.17 -1.26 -5.38
C LEU A 28 3.57 -1.68 -4.90
N ILE A 29 4.07 -1.07 -3.82
CA ILE A 29 5.40 -1.39 -3.27
C ILE A 29 5.45 -2.85 -2.78
N PRO A 30 4.48 -3.35 -1.98
CA PRO A 30 4.41 -4.76 -1.64
C PRO A 30 4.43 -5.69 -2.86
N THR A 31 3.64 -5.41 -3.89
CA THR A 31 3.57 -6.23 -5.11
C THR A 31 4.91 -6.28 -5.84
N ILE A 32 5.62 -5.15 -5.96
CA ILE A 32 6.97 -5.11 -6.58
C ILE A 32 8.03 -5.77 -5.69
N LYS A 33 7.86 -5.68 -4.36
CA LYS A 33 8.84 -6.18 -3.38
C LYS A 33 8.70 -7.68 -3.11
N GLU A 34 7.52 -8.26 -3.23
CA GLU A 34 7.27 -9.66 -2.89
C GLU A 34 8.18 -10.64 -3.68
N PRO A 35 8.41 -10.47 -5.00
CA PRO A 35 9.31 -11.35 -5.75
C PRO A 35 10.79 -11.28 -5.34
N ILE A 36 11.21 -10.19 -4.67
CA ILE A 36 12.58 -10.00 -4.17
C ILE A 36 12.67 -10.23 -2.66
N ARG A 37 11.56 -10.54 -2.00
CA ARG A 37 11.52 -10.79 -0.56
C ARG A 37 12.34 -12.04 -0.22
N GLY A 38 13.14 -11.93 0.84
CA GLY A 38 14.01 -13.03 1.29
C GLY A 38 15.26 -13.27 0.45
N ARG A 39 15.48 -12.49 -0.63
CA ARG A 39 16.76 -12.51 -1.36
C ARG A 39 17.81 -11.69 -0.63
N TRP A 40 19.01 -12.24 -0.57
CA TRP A 40 20.20 -11.55 -0.08
C TRP A 40 20.92 -10.88 -1.25
N PHE A 41 21.40 -9.67 -1.02
CA PHE A 41 22.17 -8.90 -1.99
C PHE A 41 23.44 -8.39 -1.33
N THR A 42 24.58 -8.62 -1.97
CA THR A 42 25.89 -8.24 -1.41
C THR A 42 26.28 -6.81 -1.79
N ILE A 43 25.83 -6.34 -2.96
CA ILE A 43 26.13 -5.00 -3.47
C ILE A 43 24.86 -4.24 -3.85
N ARG A 44 24.91 -2.92 -3.70
CA ARG A 44 23.79 -2.02 -4.02
C ARG A 44 23.33 -2.14 -5.48
N ALA A 45 24.26 -2.44 -6.40
CA ALA A 45 23.95 -2.60 -7.81
C ALA A 45 23.00 -3.79 -8.07
N ASP A 46 23.16 -4.89 -7.33
CA ASP A 46 22.31 -6.07 -7.48
C ASP A 46 20.88 -5.79 -7.01
N ILE A 47 20.73 -5.02 -5.92
CA ILE A 47 19.43 -4.56 -5.43
C ILE A 47 18.76 -3.69 -6.49
N ALA A 48 19.50 -2.71 -7.02
CA ALA A 48 18.98 -1.78 -8.03
C ALA A 48 18.55 -2.53 -9.31
N ASN A 49 19.34 -3.50 -9.76
CA ASN A 49 19.00 -4.34 -10.90
C ASN A 49 17.76 -5.20 -10.64
N ALA A 50 17.68 -5.85 -9.47
CA ALA A 50 16.54 -6.67 -9.09
C ALA A 50 15.23 -5.86 -9.02
N VAL A 51 15.27 -4.66 -8.43
CA VAL A 51 14.13 -3.74 -8.40
C VAL A 51 13.75 -3.30 -9.81
N SER A 52 14.71 -2.86 -10.63
CA SER A 52 14.45 -2.47 -12.02
C SER A 52 13.79 -3.57 -12.84
N GLN A 53 14.25 -4.83 -12.68
CA GLN A 53 13.62 -5.97 -13.34
C GLN A 53 12.17 -6.19 -12.88
N GLN A 54 11.88 -6.06 -11.57
CA GLN A 54 10.50 -6.19 -11.10
C GLN A 54 9.61 -5.06 -11.61
N VAL A 55 10.10 -3.82 -11.67
CA VAL A 55 9.38 -2.68 -12.25
C VAL A 55 9.06 -2.95 -13.73
N ILE A 56 10.05 -3.38 -14.52
CA ILE A 56 9.84 -3.70 -15.94
C ILE A 56 8.80 -4.82 -16.11
N ARG A 57 8.89 -5.88 -15.30
CA ARG A 57 7.93 -6.99 -15.31
C ARG A 57 6.52 -6.53 -14.93
N PHE A 58 6.40 -5.69 -13.92
CA PHE A 58 5.12 -5.12 -13.50
C PHE A 58 4.48 -4.27 -14.60
N THR A 59 5.28 -3.46 -15.32
CA THR A 59 4.76 -2.56 -16.36
C THR A 59 4.46 -3.27 -17.70
N HIS A 60 5.21 -4.32 -18.07
CA HIS A 60 5.18 -4.88 -19.44
C HIS A 60 5.07 -6.41 -19.52
N GLY A 61 5.12 -7.15 -18.41
CA GLY A 61 5.15 -8.62 -18.43
C GLY A 61 3.76 -9.24 -18.59
N ALA A 62 3.58 -10.16 -19.55
CA ALA A 62 2.32 -10.79 -19.96
C ALA A 62 1.55 -11.64 -18.90
N GLY A 63 1.96 -11.60 -17.63
CA GLY A 63 1.35 -12.33 -16.50
C GLY A 63 1.17 -11.43 -15.28
N ASN A 64 0.80 -10.18 -15.53
CA ASN A 64 0.82 -9.03 -14.63
C ASN A 64 0.29 -9.40 -13.23
N ALA A 65 1.10 -9.19 -12.19
CA ALA A 65 0.55 -8.99 -10.85
C ALA A 65 -0.11 -7.60 -10.87
N GLU A 66 -1.41 -7.54 -11.18
CA GLU A 66 -2.14 -6.27 -11.17
C GLU A 66 -2.21 -5.74 -9.73
N ALA A 67 -1.70 -4.52 -9.54
CA ALA A 67 -1.96 -3.75 -8.35
C ALA A 67 -3.42 -3.26 -8.42
N ASP A 68 -4.29 -3.79 -7.55
CA ASP A 68 -5.70 -3.42 -7.45
C ASP A 68 -5.95 -2.38 -6.35
N GLY A 69 -4.89 -1.77 -5.82
CA GLY A 69 -4.93 -0.90 -4.66
C GLY A 69 -5.89 0.28 -4.82
N ILE A 70 -6.04 0.82 -6.03
CA ILE A 70 -7.02 1.88 -6.32
C ILE A 70 -8.46 1.35 -6.11
N GLN A 71 -8.76 0.14 -6.59
CA GLN A 71 -10.08 -0.48 -6.43
C GLN A 71 -10.38 -0.85 -4.97
N ARG A 72 -9.33 -1.08 -4.16
CA ARG A 72 -9.45 -1.38 -2.73
C ARG A 72 -9.57 -0.14 -1.83
N LEU A 73 -9.42 1.07 -2.37
CA LEU A 73 -9.54 2.31 -1.60
C LEU A 73 -10.90 2.47 -0.92
N PRO A 74 -12.06 2.27 -1.59
CA PRO A 74 -13.37 2.41 -0.96
C PRO A 74 -13.52 1.51 0.29
N HIS A 75 -13.09 0.25 0.18
CA HIS A 75 -13.11 -0.70 1.29
C HIS A 75 -12.20 -0.27 2.45
N ARG A 76 -11.00 0.24 2.14
CA ARG A 76 -10.06 0.73 3.16
C ARG A 76 -10.57 1.99 3.86
N TRP A 77 -11.19 2.92 3.12
CA TRP A 77 -11.83 4.09 3.71
C TRP A 77 -12.99 3.71 4.61
N GLN A 78 -13.82 2.76 4.19
CA GLN A 78 -14.90 2.25 5.03
C GLN A 78 -14.36 1.63 6.33
N ARG A 79 -13.25 0.88 6.27
CA ARG A 79 -12.59 0.34 7.46
C ARG A 79 -12.03 1.44 8.38
N VAL A 80 -11.50 2.52 7.85
CA VAL A 80 -11.08 3.69 8.66
C VAL A 80 -12.27 4.36 9.34
N MET A 81 -13.42 4.43 8.65
CA MET A 81 -14.63 4.99 9.23
C MET A 81 -15.22 4.11 10.34
N THR A 82 -15.12 2.77 10.23
CA THR A 82 -15.66 1.84 11.23
C THR A 82 -14.71 1.57 12.40
N VAL A 83 -13.40 1.61 12.17
CA VAL A 83 -12.35 1.27 13.15
C VAL A 83 -11.60 2.53 13.62
N ALA A 84 -12.26 3.70 13.59
CA ALA A 84 -11.67 5.03 13.76
C ALA A 84 -10.68 5.21 14.94
N ARG A 85 -10.76 4.38 15.98
CA ARG A 85 -9.86 4.40 17.14
C ARG A 85 -8.68 3.41 17.03
N ASP A 86 -8.93 2.17 16.64
CA ASP A 86 -7.92 1.10 16.68
C ASP A 86 -7.03 1.04 15.42
N PHE A 87 -7.48 1.59 14.28
CA PHE A 87 -6.71 1.61 13.04
C PHE A 87 -5.44 2.48 13.14
N ILE A 88 -5.43 3.43 14.08
CA ILE A 88 -4.31 4.33 14.33
C ILE A 88 -3.23 3.66 15.20
N GLU A 89 -3.65 2.81 16.15
CA GLU A 89 -2.78 2.27 17.20
C GLU A 89 -2.31 0.82 16.93
N GLY A 90 -3.03 0.02 16.14
CA GLY A 90 -2.82 -1.44 16.08
C GLY A 90 -2.02 -2.02 14.90
N LEU A 91 -1.30 -1.22 14.11
CA LEU A 91 -0.48 -1.70 12.97
C LEU A 91 0.81 -0.89 12.82
#